data_AF-N8V1U9-F1
#
_entry.id   AF-N8V1U9-F1
#
_cell.length_a   1.000
_cell.length_b   1.000
_cell.length_c   1.000
_cell.angle_alpha   90.00
_cell.angle_beta   90.00
_cell.angle_gamma   90.00
#
_symmetry.space_group_name_H-M   'P 1'
#
loop_
_entity.id
_entity.type
_entity.pdbx_description
1 polymer ?
#
loop_
_entity_poly.entity_id
_entity_poly.type
_entity_poly.pdbx_seq_one_letter_code
_entity_poly.pdbx_strand_id
1 'polypeptide(L)' 'RLSTQGFAWDQPVADNKTKEGRAMNRRVFAAITGSRTVLVQPGQQAQ' A
#
# COMPACT_ATOMS: atom_id res chain seq x y z
N ARG A 1 -4.76 12.71 -4.86
CA ARG A 1 -5.33 12.95 -3.51
C ARG A 1 -4.39 12.34 -2.50
N LEU A 2 -4.11 13.04 -1.40
CA LEU A 2 -3.35 12.50 -0.28
C LEU A 2 -4.30 12.30 0.90
N SER A 3 -4.21 11.15 1.56
CA SER A 3 -4.93 10.81 2.79
C SER A 3 -4.00 10.06 3.73
N THR A 4 -4.19 10.23 5.03
CA THR A 4 -3.40 9.57 6.08
C THR A 4 -4.32 8.71 6.95
N GLN A 5 -3.83 7.56 7.38
CA GLN A 5 -4.54 6.65 8.29
C GLN A 5 -3.56 6.13 9.34
N GLY A 6 -3.96 6.17 10.61
CA GLY A 6 -3.22 5.56 11.72
C GLY A 6 -3.76 4.17 12.03
N PHE A 7 -2.86 3.19 12.15
CA PHE A 7 -3.20 1.79 12.49
C PHE A 7 -2.85 1.40 13.93
N ALA A 8 -2.24 2.30 14.70
CA ALA A 8 -1.83 2.10 16.09
C ALA A 8 -1.25 0.69 16.36
N TRP A 9 -1.97 -0.15 17.10
CA TRP A 9 -1.54 -1.49 17.51
C TRP A 9 -2.27 -2.62 16.77
N ASP A 10 -3.20 -2.29 15.87
CA ASP A 10 -4.15 -3.24 15.28
C ASP A 10 -3.54 -4.04 14.12
N GLN A 11 -2.41 -3.57 13.59
CA GLN A 11 -1.69 -4.24 12.48
C GLN A 11 -0.19 -4.41 12.78
N PRO A 12 0.18 -5.27 13.74
CA PRO A 12 1.58 -5.61 13.97
C PRO A 12 2.13 -6.44 12.81
N VAL A 13 3.37 -6.19 12.42
CA VAL A 13 4.10 -6.99 11.42
C VAL A 13 5.01 -8.03 12.08
N ALA A 14 5.34 -7.85 13.35
CA ALA A 14 6.18 -8.74 14.13
C ALA A 14 5.69 -8.84 15.58
N ASP A 15 6.23 -9.82 16.32
CA ASP A 15 5.88 -10.04 17.73
C ASP A 15 6.29 -8.83 18.61
N ASN A 16 5.34 -8.33 19.43
CA ASN A 16 5.60 -7.25 20.37
C ASN A 16 6.40 -7.67 21.61
N LYS A 17 6.61 -8.97 21.84
CA LYS A 17 7.38 -9.46 22.99
C LYS A 17 8.88 -9.25 22.81
N THR A 18 9.41 -9.25 21.59
CA THR A 18 10.83 -9.02 21.32
C THR A 18 11.15 -7.54 21.11
N LYS A 19 12.38 -7.12 21.38
CA LYS A 19 12.80 -5.72 21.16
C LYS A 19 12.81 -5.40 19.66
N GLU A 20 13.23 -6.37 18.87
CA GLU A 20 13.37 -6.34 17.42
C GLU A 20 11.99 -6.23 16.77
N GLY A 21 11.01 -7.04 17.21
CA GLY A 21 9.66 -6.99 16.67
C GLY A 21 8.93 -5.68 17.00
N ARG A 22 9.11 -5.13 18.20
CA ARG A 22 8.64 -3.76 18.52
C ARG A 22 9.29 -2.69 17.64
N ALA A 23 10.56 -2.85 17.29
CA ALA A 23 11.22 -1.91 16.38
C ALA A 23 10.63 -1.98 14.98
N MET A 24 10.33 -3.18 14.47
CA MET A 24 9.68 -3.36 13.18
C MET A 24 8.25 -2.80 13.16
N ASN A 25 7.51 -2.89 14.27
CA ASN A 25 6.15 -2.36 14.37
C ASN A 25 6.07 -0.82 14.37
N ARG A 26 7.14 -0.11 14.76
CA ARG A 26 7.22 1.37 14.73
C ARG A 26 7.56 1.88 13.32
N ARG A 27 6.67 1.68 12.36
CA ARG A 27 6.89 2.03 10.96
C ARG A 27 5.79 2.90 10.37
N VAL A 28 6.14 3.65 9.33
CA VAL A 28 5.21 4.37 8.45
C VAL A 28 5.36 3.78 7.04
N PHE A 29 4.24 3.56 6.36
CA PHE A 29 4.25 3.13 4.95
C PHE A 29 3.35 4.04 4.12
N ALA A 30 3.67 4.19 2.84
CA ALA A 30 2.86 4.92 1.88
C ALA A 30 2.35 3.95 0.82
N ALA A 31 1.05 3.99 0.54
CA ALA A 31 0.44 3.24 -0.55
C ALA A 31 0.08 4.23 -1.68
N ILE A 32 0.54 3.96 -2.89
CA ILE A 32 0.23 4.74 -4.08
C ILE A 32 -0.81 3.97 -4.88
N THR A 33 -2.01 4.54 -5.01
CA THR A 33 -3.14 3.91 -5.72
C THR A 33 -3.63 4.80 -6.85
N GLY A 34 -3.97 4.19 -7.98
CA GLY A 34 -4.60 4.88 -9.11
C GLY A 34 -5.14 3.86 -10.11
N SER A 35 -6.24 4.21 -10.78
CA SER A 35 -6.84 3.37 -11.83
C SER A 35 -6.60 4.01 -13.20
N ARG A 36 -6.04 3.24 -14.13
CA ARG A 36 -5.97 3.62 -15.55
C ARG A 36 -6.97 2.80 -16.34
N THR A 37 -7.99 3.46 -16.86
CA THR A 37 -8.91 2.84 -17.83
C THR A 37 -8.37 3.11 -19.23
N VAL A 38 -7.95 2.05 -19.93
CA VAL A 38 -7.61 2.11 -21.36
C VAL A 38 -8.84 1.66 -22.13
N LEU A 39 -9.50 2.59 -22.81
CA LEU A 39 -10.52 2.23 -23.80
C LEU A 39 -9.80 1.83 -25.08
N VAL A 40 -9.87 0.55 -25.43
CA VAL A 40 -9.35 0.08 -26.72
C VAL A 40 -10.28 0.60 -27.81
N GLN A 41 -9.76 1.39 -28.74
CA GLN A 41 -10.52 1.80 -29.92
C GLN A 41 -10.70 0.58 -30.83
N PRO A 42 -11.93 0.22 -31.24
CA PRO A 42 -12.13 -0.84 -32.24
C PRO A 42 -11.55 -0.36 -33.58
N GLY A 43 -10.39 -0.87 -33.98
CA GLY A 43 -9.76 -0.53 -35.27
C GLY A 43 -8.23 -0.58 -35.31
N GLN A 44 -7.52 -0.60 -34.18
CA GLN A 44 -6.08 -0.87 -34.16
C GLN A 44 -5.82 -2.38 -34.09
N GLN A 45 -6.17 -3.09 -35.16
CA GLN A 45 -5.50 -4.34 -35.50
C GLN A 45 -4.22 -3.97 -36.25
N ALA A 46 -3.13 -4.65 -35.88
CA ALA A 46 -1.77 -4.44 -36.36
C ALA A 46 -1.69 -4.19 -37.88
N GLN A 47 -0.95 -3.15 -38.26
CA GLN A 47 -0.28 -3.07 -39.56
C GLN A 47 1.13 -3.64 -39.39
#